data_AF-A0A2G9T6A6-F1
#
_entry.id   AF-A0A2G9T6A6-F1
#
_cell.length_a   1.000
_cell.length_b   1.000
_cell.length_c   1.000
_cell.angle_alpha   90.00
_cell.angle_beta   90.00
_cell.angle_gamma   90.00
#
_symmetry.space_group_name_H-M   'P 1'
#
loop_
_entity.id
_entity.type
_entity.pdbx_description
1 polymer ?
#
loop_
_entity_poly.entity_id
_entity_poly.type
_entity_poly.pdbx_seq_one_letter_code
_entity_poly.pdbx_strand_id
1 'polypeptide(L)'
;RPLKRIGEICSNSKDGRKRLLVLWRFEHRLKLVYERFLRAVEGLASLVVEDLSKRALRTALNLLAERPEGERFLLSMLVNKMGHPKTKIGAFVASLLEDLTKRQPKMRSVIVTEVERLIYRTNVSPKAHLYASTFLSQITLRAEDSSLAVQMLSIYFGLFKTLVNRKLPDNRLIGILLSAANRALPFAK
;
A
#
# COMPACT_ATOMS: atom_id res chain seq x y z
N ARG A 1 22.84 -5.31 -18.60
CA ARG A 1 21.92 -6.47 -18.73
C ARG A 1 22.60 -7.70 -18.12
N PRO A 2 21.98 -8.41 -17.16
CA PRO A 2 22.60 -9.54 -16.44
C PRO A 2 23.15 -10.64 -17.36
N LEU A 3 22.45 -10.90 -18.47
CA LEU A 3 22.85 -11.87 -19.51
C LEU A 3 24.21 -11.56 -20.16
N LYS A 4 24.62 -10.28 -20.21
CA LYS A 4 25.93 -9.87 -20.77
C LYS A 4 27.09 -10.18 -19.81
N ARG A 5 26.82 -10.38 -18.51
CA ARG A 5 27.82 -10.63 -17.46
C ARG A 5 27.90 -12.08 -17.01
N ILE A 6 27.20 -13.01 -17.69
CA ILE A 6 27.19 -14.43 -17.31
C ILE A 6 28.61 -15.04 -17.32
N GLY A 7 29.46 -14.64 -18.28
CA GLY A 7 30.84 -15.13 -18.36
C GLY A 7 31.65 -14.78 -17.11
N GLU A 8 31.51 -13.54 -16.64
CA GLU A 8 32.13 -13.04 -15.40
C GLU A 8 31.60 -13.78 -14.16
N ILE A 9 30.27 -13.98 -14.07
CA ILE A 9 29.63 -14.62 -12.91
C ILE A 9 30.00 -16.11 -12.80
N CYS A 10 30.23 -16.78 -13.93
CA CYS A 10 30.53 -18.21 -13.97
C CYS A 10 32.04 -18.50 -14.07
N SER A 11 32.91 -17.49 -13.96
CA SER A 11 34.36 -17.62 -14.19
C SER A 11 34.68 -18.40 -15.47
N ASN A 12 33.91 -18.16 -16.54
CA ASN A 12 33.98 -18.87 -17.83
C ASN A 12 33.82 -20.42 -17.80
N SER A 13 33.35 -21.01 -16.69
CA SER A 13 33.01 -22.43 -16.62
C SER A 13 31.74 -22.74 -17.43
N LYS A 14 31.84 -23.67 -18.39
CA LYS A 14 30.70 -24.11 -19.21
C LYS A 14 29.58 -24.74 -18.35
N ASP A 15 29.94 -25.49 -17.31
CA ASP A 15 28.97 -26.16 -16.44
C ASP A 15 28.36 -25.20 -15.43
N GLY A 16 29.15 -24.25 -14.90
CA GLY A 16 28.63 -23.16 -14.07
C GLY A 16 27.60 -22.32 -14.82
N ARG A 17 27.86 -22.02 -16.10
CA ARG A 17 26.94 -21.33 -16.98
C ARG A 17 25.63 -22.09 -17.19
N LYS A 18 25.69 -23.41 -17.45
CA LYS A 18 24.48 -24.23 -17.60
C LYS A 18 23.63 -24.23 -16.33
N ARG A 19 24.25 -24.44 -15.16
CA ARG A 19 23.55 -24.43 -13.86
C ARG A 19 22.87 -23.09 -13.58
N LEU A 20 23.59 -21.99 -13.82
CA LEU A 20 23.04 -20.64 -13.63
C LEU A 20 21.84 -20.37 -14.53
N LEU A 21 21.90 -20.76 -15.80
CA LEU A 21 20.79 -20.59 -16.75
C LEU A 21 19.56 -21.42 -16.35
N VAL A 22 19.76 -22.64 -15.84
CA VAL A 22 18.67 -23.47 -15.30
C VAL A 22 18.03 -22.82 -14.07
N LEU A 23 18.86 -22.32 -13.14
CA LEU A 23 18.36 -21.60 -11.96
C LEU A 23 17.57 -20.35 -12.35
N TRP A 24 18.07 -19.53 -13.27
CA TRP A 24 17.35 -18.35 -13.75
C TRP A 24 16.03 -18.71 -14.44
N ARG A 25 16.01 -19.81 -15.21
CA ARG A 25 14.78 -20.29 -15.84
C ARG A 25 13.77 -20.74 -14.78
N PHE A 26 14.23 -21.45 -13.75
CA PHE A 26 13.40 -21.87 -12.63
C PHE A 26 12.85 -20.66 -11.85
N GLU A 27 13.71 -19.72 -11.44
CA GLU A 27 13.31 -18.48 -10.77
C GLU A 27 12.28 -17.69 -11.58
N HIS A 28 12.50 -17.55 -12.89
CA HIS A 28 11.55 -16.88 -13.77
C HIS A 28 10.19 -17.60 -13.79
N ARG A 29 10.18 -18.93 -13.89
CA ARG A 29 8.93 -19.71 -13.84
C ARG A 29 8.23 -19.59 -12.50
N LEU A 30 8.97 -19.62 -11.40
CA LEU A 30 8.43 -19.44 -10.05
C LEU A 30 7.77 -18.07 -9.89
N LYS A 31 8.43 -17.00 -10.38
CA LYS A 31 7.86 -15.64 -10.38
C LYS A 31 6.54 -15.57 -11.15
N LEU A 32 6.47 -16.19 -12.33
CA LEU A 32 5.22 -16.23 -13.11
C LEU A 32 4.09 -16.98 -12.39
N VAL A 33 4.40 -18.06 -11.70
CA VAL A 33 3.41 -18.82 -10.91
C VAL A 33 2.93 -17.97 -9.73
N TYR A 34 3.84 -17.30 -9.03
CA TYR A 34 3.49 -16.41 -7.93
C TYR A 34 2.64 -15.22 -8.39
N GLU A 35 2.98 -14.60 -9.52
CA GLU A 35 2.16 -13.52 -10.09
C GLU A 35 0.74 -13.99 -10.42
N ARG A 36 0.58 -15.18 -11.01
CA ARG A 36 -0.75 -15.77 -11.25
C ARG A 36 -1.53 -15.98 -9.97
N PHE A 37 -0.87 -16.45 -8.91
CA PHE A 37 -1.48 -16.59 -7.60
C PHE A 37 -1.94 -15.24 -7.04
N LEU A 38 -1.10 -14.21 -7.11
CA LEU A 38 -1.46 -12.85 -6.69
C LEU A 38 -2.68 -12.30 -7.45
N ARG A 39 -2.74 -12.52 -8.76
CA ARG A 39 -3.91 -12.16 -9.59
C ARG A 39 -5.17 -12.92 -9.20
N ALA A 40 -5.05 -14.20 -8.84
CA ALA A 40 -6.19 -14.96 -8.34
C ALA A 40 -6.70 -14.39 -7.01
N VAL A 41 -5.81 -14.01 -6.09
CA VAL A 41 -6.17 -13.34 -4.83
C VAL A 41 -6.87 -11.99 -5.09
N GLU A 42 -6.37 -11.20 -6.04
CA GLU A 42 -7.02 -9.95 -6.48
C GLU A 42 -8.45 -10.18 -6.99
N GLY A 43 -8.64 -11.23 -7.80
CA GLY A 43 -9.96 -11.64 -8.28
C GLY A 43 -10.90 -11.98 -7.12
N LEU A 44 -10.45 -12.79 -6.15
CA LEU A 44 -11.23 -13.17 -4.97
C LEU A 44 -11.59 -11.96 -4.09
N ALA A 45 -10.68 -10.99 -3.94
CA ALA A 45 -10.92 -9.76 -3.19
C ALA A 45 -11.91 -8.81 -3.87
N SER A 46 -12.28 -9.07 -5.13
CA SER A 46 -13.22 -8.26 -5.92
C SER A 46 -14.62 -8.86 -5.99
N LEU A 47 -14.84 -10.04 -5.39
CA LEU A 47 -16.11 -10.75 -5.47
C LEU A 47 -17.20 -10.08 -4.61
N VAL A 48 -18.45 -10.38 -4.96
CA VAL A 48 -19.61 -9.88 -4.20
C VAL A 48 -19.68 -10.52 -2.81
N VAL A 49 -19.15 -11.73 -2.62
CA VAL A 49 -19.17 -12.44 -1.33
C VAL A 49 -18.19 -11.78 -0.35
N GLU A 50 -18.74 -11.22 0.73
CA GLU A 50 -17.98 -10.40 1.68
C GLU A 50 -16.94 -11.21 2.45
N ASP A 51 -17.28 -12.38 2.95
CA ASP A 51 -16.36 -13.20 3.75
C ASP A 51 -15.18 -13.70 2.95
N LEU A 52 -15.42 -14.09 1.70
CA LEU A 52 -14.37 -14.51 0.77
C LEU A 52 -13.44 -13.34 0.45
N SER A 53 -14.00 -12.16 0.21
CA SER A 53 -13.22 -10.94 -0.02
C SER A 53 -12.36 -10.59 1.19
N LYS A 54 -12.92 -10.65 2.41
CA LYS A 54 -12.16 -10.42 3.65
C LYS A 54 -11.04 -11.43 3.85
N ARG A 55 -11.27 -12.71 3.55
CA ARG A 55 -10.23 -13.74 3.58
C ARG A 55 -9.11 -13.45 2.58
N ALA A 56 -9.46 -13.12 1.34
CA ALA A 56 -8.48 -12.75 0.32
C ALA A 56 -7.64 -11.53 0.72
N LEU A 57 -8.27 -10.48 1.28
CA LEU A 57 -7.59 -9.29 1.78
C LEU A 57 -6.65 -9.59 2.97
N ARG A 58 -7.05 -10.47 3.89
CA ARG A 58 -6.17 -10.95 4.97
C ARG A 58 -4.97 -11.72 4.44
N THR A 59 -5.18 -12.61 3.47
CA THR A 59 -4.09 -13.35 2.82
C THR A 59 -3.12 -12.38 2.16
N ALA A 60 -3.63 -11.39 1.41
CA ALA A 60 -2.81 -10.35 0.80
C ALA A 60 -2.00 -9.54 1.82
N LEU A 61 -2.61 -9.16 2.94
CA LEU A 61 -1.91 -8.48 4.04
C LEU A 61 -0.77 -9.33 4.61
N ASN A 62 -1.03 -10.62 4.89
CA ASN A 62 -0.02 -11.50 5.47
C ASN A 62 1.15 -11.72 4.49
N LEU A 63 0.85 -11.92 3.20
CA LEU A 63 1.89 -12.02 2.16
C LEU A 63 2.75 -10.76 2.12
N LEU A 64 2.12 -9.58 2.14
CA LEU A 64 2.81 -8.29 2.13
C LEU A 64 3.65 -8.07 3.39
N ALA A 65 3.18 -8.53 4.55
CA ALA A 65 3.88 -8.37 5.82
C ALA A 65 5.08 -9.33 5.97
N GLU A 66 5.02 -10.51 5.36
CA GLU A 66 6.02 -11.57 5.53
C GLU A 66 7.03 -11.65 4.38
N ARG A 67 6.65 -11.23 3.16
CA ARG A 67 7.45 -11.43 1.94
C ARG A 67 7.56 -10.13 1.13
N PRO A 68 8.76 -9.78 0.64
CA PRO A 68 8.95 -8.59 -0.20
C PRO A 68 8.51 -8.79 -1.67
N GLU A 69 8.28 -10.04 -2.10
CA GLU A 69 7.91 -10.32 -3.50
C GLU A 69 6.50 -9.80 -3.79
N GLY A 70 6.36 -8.95 -4.80
CA GLY A 70 5.06 -8.39 -5.18
C GLY A 70 4.53 -7.30 -4.24
N GLU A 71 5.36 -6.73 -3.36
CA GLU A 71 5.00 -5.71 -2.37
C GLU A 71 4.15 -4.58 -2.96
N ARG A 72 4.61 -3.98 -4.07
CA ARG A 72 3.92 -2.88 -4.76
C ARG A 72 2.54 -3.28 -5.27
N PHE A 73 2.43 -4.49 -5.81
CA PHE A 73 1.16 -5.00 -6.34
C PHE A 73 0.16 -5.24 -5.21
N LEU A 74 0.59 -5.92 -4.15
CA LEU A 74 -0.23 -6.24 -2.99
C LEU A 74 -0.71 -4.97 -2.28
N LEU A 75 0.19 -4.00 -2.05
CA LEU A 75 -0.16 -2.74 -1.40
C LEU A 75 -1.15 -1.94 -2.24
N SER A 76 -0.88 -1.80 -3.54
CA SER A 76 -1.78 -1.09 -4.45
C SER A 76 -3.16 -1.77 -4.51
N MET A 77 -3.20 -3.10 -4.57
CA MET A 77 -4.43 -3.88 -4.51
C MET A 77 -5.21 -3.61 -3.21
N LEU A 78 -4.56 -3.66 -2.04
CA LEU A 78 -5.20 -3.39 -0.75
C LEU A 78 -5.76 -1.96 -0.70
N VAL A 79 -4.93 -0.95 -1.01
CA VAL A 79 -5.33 0.47 -0.95
C VAL A 79 -6.50 0.74 -1.89
N ASN A 80 -6.50 0.21 -3.12
CA ASN A 80 -7.61 0.36 -4.06
C ASN A 80 -8.94 -0.20 -3.51
N LYS A 81 -8.91 -1.19 -2.62
CA LYS A 81 -10.13 -1.78 -2.01
C LYS A 81 -10.74 -0.92 -0.90
N MET A 82 -10.12 0.19 -0.50
CA MET A 82 -10.79 1.22 0.30
C MET A 82 -11.99 1.84 -0.42
N GLY A 83 -11.98 1.85 -1.76
CA GLY A 83 -13.06 2.33 -2.61
C GLY A 83 -14.13 1.29 -2.96
N HIS A 84 -14.15 0.14 -2.30
CA HIS A 84 -15.12 -0.92 -2.59
C HIS A 84 -16.58 -0.44 -2.35
N PRO A 85 -17.57 -0.84 -3.19
CA PRO A 85 -18.97 -0.41 -3.02
C PRO A 85 -19.56 -0.80 -1.66
N LYS A 86 -19.14 -1.95 -1.12
CA LYS A 86 -19.50 -2.38 0.25
C LYS A 86 -18.65 -1.67 1.30
N THR A 87 -19.30 -0.85 2.12
CA THR A 87 -18.68 -0.06 3.21
C THR A 87 -17.90 -0.90 4.22
N LYS A 88 -18.41 -2.09 4.56
CA LYS A 88 -17.75 -3.02 5.48
C LYS A 88 -16.37 -3.45 5.00
N ILE A 89 -16.17 -3.57 3.68
CA ILE A 89 -14.88 -3.92 3.09
C ILE A 89 -13.91 -2.74 3.16
N GLY A 90 -14.36 -1.52 2.82
CA GLY A 90 -13.52 -0.32 2.91
C GLY A 90 -13.00 -0.06 4.33
N ALA A 91 -13.89 -0.14 5.33
CA ALA A 91 -13.50 -0.02 6.74
C ALA A 91 -12.56 -1.15 7.19
N PHE A 92 -12.81 -2.38 6.73
CA PHE A 92 -11.94 -3.52 7.04
C PHE A 92 -10.53 -3.34 6.46
N VAL A 93 -10.42 -2.86 5.22
CA VAL A 93 -9.11 -2.56 4.61
C VAL A 93 -8.36 -1.50 5.40
N ALA A 94 -9.02 -0.44 5.87
CA ALA A 94 -8.39 0.56 6.72
C ALA A 94 -7.80 -0.06 8.00
N SER A 95 -8.55 -0.96 8.66
CA SER A 95 -8.05 -1.68 9.84
C SER A 95 -6.87 -2.60 9.52
N LEU A 96 -6.88 -3.27 8.36
CA LEU A 96 -5.77 -4.13 7.93
C LEU A 96 -4.49 -3.31 7.65
N LEU A 97 -4.61 -2.13 7.05
CA LEU A 97 -3.45 -1.26 6.84
C LEU A 97 -2.93 -0.69 8.16
N GLU A 98 -3.81 -0.38 9.12
CA GLU A 98 -3.38 0.01 10.46
C GLU A 98 -2.53 -1.09 11.11
N ASP A 99 -3.01 -2.34 11.06
CA ASP A 99 -2.26 -3.51 11.53
C ASP A 99 -0.92 -3.66 10.80
N LEU A 100 -0.88 -3.39 9.48
CA LEU A 100 0.35 -3.44 8.70
C LEU A 100 1.39 -2.43 9.18
N THR A 101 0.97 -1.19 9.45
CA THR A 101 1.88 -0.14 9.92
C THR A 101 2.50 -0.46 11.28
N LYS A 102 1.76 -1.20 12.13
CA LYS A 102 2.25 -1.69 13.42
C LYS A 102 3.26 -2.84 13.24
N ARG A 103 2.98 -3.79 12.34
CA ARG A 103 3.84 -4.95 12.07
C ARG A 103 5.13 -4.57 11.32
N GLN A 104 5.07 -3.62 10.40
CA GLN A 104 6.18 -3.24 9.51
C GLN A 104 6.44 -1.71 9.55
N PRO A 105 7.12 -1.20 10.60
CA PRO A 105 7.37 0.23 10.76
C PRO A 105 8.15 0.88 9.61
N LYS A 106 9.02 0.11 8.94
CA LYS A 106 9.85 0.55 7.80
C LYS A 106 9.03 0.83 6.53
N MET A 107 7.83 0.26 6.43
CA MET A 107 6.96 0.40 5.25
C MET A 107 5.96 1.55 5.37
N ARG A 108 5.89 2.24 6.52
CA ARG A 108 4.91 3.32 6.77
C ARG A 108 4.92 4.41 5.71
N SER A 109 6.10 4.88 5.29
CA SER A 109 6.23 5.90 4.25
C SER A 109 5.69 5.43 2.89
N VAL A 110 5.95 4.17 2.53
CA VAL A 110 5.46 3.57 1.27
C VAL A 110 3.94 3.45 1.30
N ILE A 111 3.36 3.04 2.43
CA ILE A 111 1.90 2.97 2.62
C ILE A 111 1.27 4.36 2.52
N VAL A 112 1.82 5.36 3.21
CA VAL A 112 1.32 6.74 3.15
C VAL A 112 1.36 7.28 1.72
N THR A 113 2.44 7.04 0.99
CA THR A 113 2.58 7.45 -0.41
C THR A 113 1.54 6.79 -1.33
N GLU A 114 1.23 5.51 -1.12
CA GLU A 114 0.22 4.82 -1.93
C GLU A 114 -1.20 5.30 -1.59
N VAL A 115 -1.49 5.58 -0.31
CA VAL A 115 -2.76 6.16 0.12
C VAL A 115 -2.93 7.60 -0.39
N GLU A 116 -1.86 8.40 -0.40
CA GLU A 116 -1.82 9.73 -1.01
C GLU A 116 -2.23 9.69 -2.49
N ARG A 117 -1.68 8.73 -3.26
CA ARG A 117 -2.06 8.53 -4.66
C ARG A 117 -3.53 8.20 -4.81
N LEU A 118 -4.10 7.37 -3.93
CA LEU A 118 -5.53 7.09 -3.93
C LEU A 118 -6.34 8.37 -3.67
N ILE A 119 -5.93 9.20 -2.72
CA ILE A 119 -6.66 10.41 -2.32
C ILE A 119 -6.73 11.43 -3.46
N TYR A 120 -5.61 11.69 -4.15
CA TYR A 120 -5.54 12.69 -5.22
C TYR A 120 -5.98 12.18 -6.60
N ARG A 121 -6.34 10.90 -6.72
CA ARG A 121 -6.83 10.32 -7.98
C ARG A 121 -8.17 10.95 -8.39
N THR A 122 -8.34 11.14 -9.69
CA THR A 122 -9.63 11.54 -10.27
C THR A 122 -10.65 10.40 -10.11
N ASN A 123 -11.89 10.72 -9.72
CA ASN A 123 -13.00 9.76 -9.53
C ASN A 123 -12.90 8.82 -8.31
N VAL A 124 -12.42 9.33 -7.18
CA VAL A 124 -12.43 8.60 -5.91
C VAL A 124 -13.73 8.88 -5.17
N SER A 125 -14.35 7.85 -4.60
CA SER A 125 -15.60 8.01 -3.86
C SER A 125 -15.38 8.78 -2.55
N PRO A 126 -16.35 9.60 -2.10
CA PRO A 126 -16.22 10.34 -0.84
C PRO A 126 -15.97 9.42 0.38
N LYS A 127 -16.52 8.21 0.35
CA LYS A 127 -16.29 7.20 1.39
C LYS A 127 -14.85 6.69 1.39
N ALA A 128 -14.25 6.49 0.22
CA ALA A 128 -12.84 6.13 0.12
C ALA A 128 -11.95 7.25 0.68
N HIS A 129 -12.26 8.52 0.39
CA HIS A 129 -11.57 9.66 1.01
C HIS A 129 -11.69 9.65 2.53
N LEU A 130 -12.86 9.34 3.07
CA LEU A 130 -13.07 9.22 4.52
C LEU A 130 -12.26 8.09 5.14
N TYR A 131 -12.27 6.89 4.56
CA TYR A 131 -11.48 5.78 5.08
C TYR A 131 -9.98 6.04 4.99
N ALA A 132 -9.51 6.59 3.87
CA ALA A 132 -8.10 6.95 3.67
C ALA A 132 -7.65 8.03 4.66
N SER A 133 -8.44 9.11 4.83
CA SER A 133 -8.10 10.21 5.75
C SER A 133 -8.14 9.75 7.21
N THR A 134 -9.12 8.90 7.56
CA THR A 134 -9.21 8.31 8.91
C THR A 134 -8.00 7.42 9.19
N PHE A 135 -7.62 6.56 8.24
CA PHE A 135 -6.43 5.74 8.35
C PHE A 135 -5.16 6.59 8.54
N LEU A 136 -4.94 7.63 7.73
CA LEU A 136 -3.80 8.53 7.89
C LEU A 136 -3.76 9.16 9.29
N SER A 137 -4.90 9.60 9.81
CA SER A 137 -4.99 10.20 11.16
C SER A 137 -4.66 9.22 12.30
N GLN A 138 -4.76 7.91 12.06
CA GLN A 138 -4.49 6.86 13.03
C GLN A 138 -3.02 6.42 13.04
N ILE A 139 -2.22 6.82 12.05
CA ILE A 139 -0.78 6.48 12.02
C ILE A 139 -0.08 7.17 13.19
N THR A 140 0.47 6.37 14.09
CA THR A 140 1.26 6.87 15.22
C THR A 140 2.64 7.32 14.73
N LEU A 141 2.96 8.58 14.97
CA LEU A 141 4.27 9.18 14.72
C LEU A 141 5.16 9.04 15.96
N ARG A 142 6.45 8.78 15.74
CA ARG A 142 7.50 8.74 16.76
C ARG A 142 8.44 9.93 16.58
N ALA A 143 9.29 10.20 17.57
CA ALA A 143 10.25 11.32 17.51
C ALA A 143 11.21 11.25 16.32
N GLU A 144 11.48 10.05 15.81
CA GLU A 144 12.36 9.79 14.66
C GLU A 144 11.66 10.00 13.30
N ASP A 145 10.34 10.18 13.28
CA ASP A 145 9.52 10.19 12.06
C ASP A 145 9.34 11.58 11.45
N SER A 146 10.34 12.48 11.55
CA SER A 146 10.19 13.87 11.06
C SER A 146 9.81 13.93 9.57
N SER A 147 10.52 13.16 8.73
CA SER A 147 10.24 13.11 7.30
C SER A 147 8.82 12.63 6.98
N LEU A 148 8.33 11.63 7.72
CA LEU A 148 6.97 11.11 7.56
C LEU A 148 5.93 12.13 8.05
N ALA A 149 6.19 12.83 9.16
CA ALA A 149 5.31 13.88 9.68
C ALA A 149 5.17 15.03 8.68
N VAL A 150 6.27 15.47 8.06
CA VAL A 150 6.25 16.49 6.99
C VAL A 150 5.43 16.02 5.80
N GLN A 151 5.61 14.78 5.34
CA GLN A 151 4.81 14.21 4.25
C GLN A 151 3.31 14.21 4.60
N MET A 152 2.96 13.76 5.80
CA MET A 152 1.56 13.70 6.25
C MET A 152 0.94 15.10 6.35
N LEU A 153 1.66 16.10 6.86
CA LEU A 153 1.20 17.50 6.89
C LEU A 153 0.95 18.05 5.48
N SER A 154 1.85 17.79 4.54
CA SER A 154 1.67 18.18 3.14
C SER A 154 0.38 17.59 2.56
N ILE A 155 0.12 16.30 2.83
CA ILE A 155 -1.11 15.61 2.41
C ILE A 155 -2.34 16.27 3.05
N TYR A 156 -2.32 16.53 4.36
CA TYR A 156 -3.45 17.12 5.08
C TYR A 156 -3.78 18.53 4.57
N PHE A 157 -2.79 19.38 4.35
CA PHE A 157 -3.01 20.73 3.83
C PHE A 157 -3.47 20.73 2.37
N GLY A 158 -2.91 19.86 1.52
CA GLY A 158 -3.35 19.71 0.14
C GLY A 158 -4.79 19.19 0.04
N LEU A 159 -5.17 18.26 0.92
CA LEU A 159 -6.55 17.78 1.07
C LEU A 159 -7.49 18.89 1.51
N PHE A 160 -7.11 19.63 2.54
CA PHE A 160 -7.89 20.76 3.05
C PHE A 160 -8.15 21.79 1.94
N LYS A 161 -7.12 22.19 1.19
CA LYS A 161 -7.25 23.11 0.04
C LYS A 161 -8.21 22.56 -1.02
N THR A 162 -8.13 21.27 -1.30
CA THR A 162 -9.01 20.60 -2.28
C THR A 162 -10.47 20.59 -1.81
N LEU A 163 -10.72 20.31 -0.54
CA LEU A 163 -12.07 20.29 0.05
C LEU A 163 -12.71 21.68 0.07
N VAL A 164 -11.96 22.70 0.50
CA VAL A 164 -12.41 24.09 0.52
C VAL A 164 -12.78 24.57 -0.89
N ASN A 165 -11.92 24.30 -1.88
CA ASN A 165 -12.16 24.70 -3.26
C ASN A 165 -13.41 24.03 -3.87
N ARG A 166 -13.72 22.79 -3.47
CA ARG A 166 -14.89 22.06 -3.98
C ARG A 166 -16.21 22.51 -3.34
N LYS A 167 -16.21 23.45 -2.39
CA LYS A 167 -17.40 23.89 -1.62
C LYS A 167 -18.17 22.71 -1.00
N LEU A 168 -17.49 21.61 -0.70
CA LEU A 168 -18.04 20.44 -0.01
C LEU A 168 -17.48 20.46 1.42
N PRO A 169 -18.10 21.19 2.35
CA PRO A 169 -17.71 21.14 3.75
C PRO A 169 -18.19 19.82 4.34
N ASP A 170 -17.44 18.75 4.10
CA ASP A 170 -17.57 17.56 4.93
C ASP A 170 -16.91 17.90 6.28
N ASN A 171 -17.69 18.52 7.16
CA ASN A 171 -17.25 19.03 8.47
C ASN A 171 -16.54 17.94 9.29
N ARG A 172 -16.89 16.67 9.06
CA ARG A 172 -16.24 15.53 9.71
C ARG A 172 -14.82 15.31 9.17
N LEU A 173 -14.63 15.33 7.86
CA LEU A 173 -13.30 15.21 7.26
C LEU A 173 -12.40 16.37 7.69
N ILE A 174 -12.94 17.60 7.69
CA ILE A 174 -12.21 18.78 8.13
C ILE A 174 -11.77 18.63 9.59
N GLY A 175 -12.65 18.20 10.48
CA GLY A 175 -12.32 17.95 11.89
C GLY A 175 -11.22 16.90 12.07
N ILE A 176 -11.27 15.79 11.31
CA ILE A 176 -10.25 14.75 11.34
C ILE A 176 -8.89 15.31 10.88
N LEU A 177 -8.88 16.05 9.76
CA LEU A 177 -7.65 16.62 9.18
C LEU A 177 -6.99 17.63 10.12
N LEU A 178 -7.77 18.52 10.75
CA LEU A 178 -7.25 19.50 11.70
C LEU A 178 -6.68 18.83 12.96
N SER A 179 -7.40 17.84 13.50
CA SER A 179 -6.90 17.06 14.65
C SER A 179 -5.61 16.32 14.32
N ALA A 180 -5.55 15.72 13.13
CA ALA A 180 -4.37 14.98 12.65
C ALA A 180 -3.17 15.90 12.39
N ALA A 181 -3.40 17.08 11.79
CA ALA A 181 -2.35 18.07 11.54
C ALA A 181 -1.76 18.59 12.86
N ASN A 182 -2.60 18.95 13.83
CA ASN A 182 -2.15 19.38 15.16
C ASN A 182 -1.33 18.30 15.88
N ARG A 183 -1.67 17.01 15.68
CA ARG A 183 -0.90 15.89 16.24
C ARG A 183 0.44 15.67 15.52
N ALA A 184 0.51 15.92 14.22
CA ALA A 184 1.72 15.71 13.42
C ALA A 184 2.72 16.87 13.54
N LEU A 185 2.25 18.09 13.78
CA LEU A 185 3.06 19.31 13.86
C LEU A 185 4.30 19.20 14.77
N PRO A 186 4.23 18.64 16.00
CA PRO A 186 5.38 18.56 16.90
C PRO A 186 6.51 17.65 16.40
N PHE A 187 6.19 16.72 15.48
CA PHE A 187 7.13 15.76 14.93
C PHE A 187 7.80 16.27 13.65
N ALA A 188 7.22 17.26 12.98
CA ALA A 188 7.77 17.87 11.76
C ALA A 188 8.83 18.93 12.11
N LYS A 189 10.02 18.46 12.50
CA LYS A 189 11.20 19.28 12.79
C LYS A 189 12.15 19.33 11.61
#